data_AF-A0A3S3QTY6-F1
#
_entry.id   AF-A0A3S3QTY6-F1
#
_cell.length_a   1.000
_cell.length_b   1.000
_cell.length_c   1.000
_cell.angle_alpha   90.00
_cell.angle_beta   90.00
_cell.angle_gamma   90.00
#
_symmetry.space_group_name_H-M   'P 1'
#
loop_
_entity.id
_entity.type
_entity.pdbx_description
1 polymer ?
#
loop_
_entity_poly.entity_id
_entity_poly.type
_entity_poly.pdbx_seq_one_letter_code
_entity_poly.pdbx_strand_id
1 'polypeptide(L)'
;MTRIEIPLSKTKLLISVGSAALFVVLGFYIILKGAHSQEDFNPLLVQGIGFVSVVFFGAIAIFGSKKIFDRTPGLIVDDKGITDNSSGVCVGLIEWNDIAGVSTSAVMSTKFLLIHVYNPEKYLAKANKNKARIMKANMKMVGTPLSISSNTLQCDFAELTKLVTEAFEGNKNVKVTPFVNS
;
A
#
# COMPACT_ATOMS: atom_id res chain seq x y z
N MET A 1 -22.40 -8.34 -9.32
CA MET A 1 -21.24 -9.03 -8.70
C MET A 1 -21.52 -9.16 -7.21
N THR A 2 -21.17 -10.27 -6.56
CA THR A 2 -21.24 -10.37 -5.09
C THR A 2 -20.11 -9.56 -4.48
N ARG A 3 -20.38 -8.85 -3.38
CA ARG A 3 -19.37 -8.08 -2.64
C ARG A 3 -18.36 -9.03 -2.01
N ILE A 4 -17.08 -8.83 -2.31
CA ILE A 4 -15.96 -9.58 -1.73
C ILE A 4 -15.15 -8.65 -0.84
N GLU A 5 -14.84 -9.10 0.36
CA GLU A 5 -14.04 -8.36 1.34
C GLU A 5 -12.79 -9.14 1.71
N ILE A 6 -11.63 -8.49 1.61
CA ILE A 6 -10.38 -9.03 2.13
C ILE A 6 -10.04 -8.24 3.40
N PRO A 7 -10.09 -8.87 4.58
CA PRO A 7 -9.74 -8.22 5.82
C PRO A 7 -8.22 -7.98 5.92
N LEU A 8 -7.83 -7.17 6.89
CA LEU A 8 -6.43 -6.95 7.21
C LEU A 8 -5.85 -8.15 7.96
N SER A 9 -4.67 -8.61 7.59
CA SER A 9 -3.95 -9.66 8.32
C SER A 9 -3.33 -9.10 9.59
N LYS A 10 -3.97 -9.38 10.73
CA LYS A 10 -3.46 -8.96 12.05
C LYS A 10 -2.08 -9.56 12.34
N THR A 11 -1.82 -10.78 11.89
CA THR A 11 -0.51 -11.42 12.01
C THR A 11 0.57 -10.66 11.25
N LYS A 12 0.36 -10.32 9.97
CA LYS A 12 1.33 -9.54 9.19
C LYS A 12 1.58 -8.16 9.80
N LEU A 13 0.52 -7.50 10.29
CA LEU A 13 0.63 -6.22 10.97
C LEU A 13 1.41 -6.32 12.29
N LEU A 14 1.15 -7.34 13.12
CA LEU A 14 1.88 -7.57 14.37
C LEU A 14 3.36 -7.83 14.13
N ILE A 15 3.70 -8.65 13.13
CA ILE A 15 5.09 -8.89 12.72
C ILE A 15 5.73 -7.56 12.28
N SER A 16 5.04 -6.77 11.45
CA SER A 16 5.54 -5.47 11.00
C SER A 16 5.78 -4.50 12.15
N VAL A 17 4.87 -4.43 13.13
CA VAL A 17 5.00 -3.56 14.31
C VAL A 17 6.11 -4.05 15.23
N GLY A 18 6.23 -5.36 15.47
CA GLY A 18 7.30 -5.94 16.27
C GLY A 18 8.68 -5.66 15.67
N SER A 19 8.84 -5.88 14.36
CA SER A 19 10.08 -5.54 13.64
C SER A 19 10.38 -4.05 13.73
N ALA A 20 9.39 -3.18 13.51
CA ALA A 20 9.58 -1.74 13.62
C ALA A 20 9.99 -1.30 15.03
N ALA A 21 9.39 -1.87 16.08
CA ALA A 21 9.77 -1.58 17.46
C ALA A 21 11.22 -2.00 17.76
N LEU A 22 11.66 -3.16 17.26
CA LEU A 22 13.06 -3.59 17.36
C LEU A 22 14.01 -2.58 16.72
N PHE A 23 13.73 -2.13 15.49
CA PHE A 23 14.57 -1.15 14.80
C PHE A 23 14.60 0.21 15.49
N VAL A 24 13.52 0.62 16.15
CA VAL A 24 13.50 1.84 16.97
C VAL A 24 14.44 1.70 18.17
N VAL A 25 14.40 0.57 18.88
CA VAL A 25 15.29 0.30 20.02
C VAL A 25 16.76 0.28 19.56
N LEU A 26 17.05 -0.41 18.45
CA LEU A 26 18.40 -0.42 17.86
C LEU A 26 18.84 0.98 17.41
N GLY A 27 17.94 1.77 16.83
CA GLY A 27 18.21 3.15 16.45
C GLY A 27 18.59 4.02 17.65
N PHE A 28 17.86 3.94 18.76
CA PHE A 28 18.25 4.62 20.00
C PHE A 28 19.59 4.12 20.56
N TYR A 29 19.85 2.82 20.50
CA TYR A 29 21.15 2.26 20.90
C TYR A 29 22.30 2.85 20.07
N ILE A 30 22.13 2.96 18.75
CA ILE A 30 23.11 3.57 17.84
C ILE A 30 23.36 5.03 18.21
N ILE A 31 22.30 5.82 18.45
CA ILE A 31 22.40 7.25 18.80
C ILE A 31 23.13 7.44 20.14
N LEU A 32 22.74 6.68 21.16
CA LEU A 32 23.17 6.92 22.55
C LEU A 32 24.53 6.29 22.88
N LYS A 33 24.83 5.12 22.30
CA LYS A 33 26.02 4.33 22.63
C LYS A 33 26.88 4.03 21.41
N GLY A 34 26.26 3.57 20.33
CA GLY A 34 26.98 3.09 19.15
C GLY A 34 27.89 4.15 18.51
N ALA A 35 27.41 5.39 18.38
CA ALA A 35 28.18 6.46 17.74
C ALA A 35 29.45 6.87 18.49
N HIS A 36 29.47 6.73 19.82
CA HIS A 36 30.60 7.11 20.68
C HIS A 36 31.57 5.96 20.97
N SER A 37 31.18 4.71 20.72
CA SER A 37 31.96 3.52 21.08
C SER A 37 32.80 2.97 19.92
N GLN A 38 32.73 3.60 18.75
CA GLN A 38 33.38 3.14 17.52
C GLN A 38 34.33 4.22 16.98
N GLU A 39 35.50 3.81 16.52
CA GLU A 39 36.57 4.70 16.06
C GLU A 39 36.65 4.81 14.52
N ASP A 40 36.01 3.88 13.80
CA ASP A 40 36.18 3.72 12.35
C ASP A 40 35.38 4.75 11.53
N PHE A 41 34.22 5.18 12.01
CA PHE A 41 33.31 6.08 11.29
C PHE A 41 33.13 7.43 12.00
N ASN A 42 32.71 8.45 11.24
CA ASN A 42 32.35 9.74 11.82
C ASN A 42 31.12 9.59 12.75
N PRO A 43 31.22 9.95 14.05
CA PRO A 43 30.12 9.82 15.01
C PRO A 43 28.82 10.51 14.56
N LEU A 44 28.91 11.66 13.88
CA LEU A 44 27.74 12.40 13.39
C LEU A 44 26.99 11.62 12.31
N LEU A 45 27.72 10.92 11.44
CA LEU A 45 27.12 10.06 10.41
C LEU A 45 26.39 8.89 11.06
N VAL A 46 27.01 8.23 12.05
CA VAL A 46 26.42 7.10 12.78
C VAL A 46 25.16 7.53 13.54
N GLN A 47 25.19 8.69 14.22
CA GLN A 47 24.02 9.28 14.86
C GLN A 47 22.91 9.59 13.84
N GLY A 48 23.27 10.12 12.68
CA GLY A 48 22.34 10.38 11.57
C GLY A 48 21.59 9.12 11.11
N ILE A 49 22.30 8.00 10.95
CA ILE A 49 21.68 6.70 10.60
C ILE A 49 20.71 6.25 11.69
N GLY A 50 21.12 6.33 12.96
CA GLY A 50 20.24 6.00 14.09
C GLY A 50 18.98 6.87 14.12
N PHE A 51 19.12 8.17 13.89
CA PHE A 51 17.99 9.11 13.83
C PHE A 51 17.03 8.77 12.69
N VAL A 52 17.53 8.53 11.48
CA VAL A 52 16.72 8.13 10.33
C VAL A 52 15.98 6.82 10.61
N SER A 53 16.65 5.84 11.23
CA SER A 53 16.04 4.58 11.66
C SER A 53 14.88 4.82 12.62
N VAL A 54 15.09 5.56 13.71
CA VAL A 54 14.06 5.85 14.72
C VAL A 54 12.86 6.55 14.10
N VAL A 55 13.08 7.58 13.27
CA VAL A 55 12.00 8.33 12.63
C VAL A 55 11.21 7.44 11.66
N PHE A 56 11.90 6.70 10.80
CA PHE A 56 11.27 5.86 9.78
C PHE A 56 10.49 4.70 10.41
N PHE A 57 11.15 3.89 11.25
CA PHE A 57 10.50 2.74 11.89
C PHE A 57 9.50 3.17 12.97
N GLY A 58 9.69 4.31 13.62
CA GLY A 58 8.69 4.90 14.51
C GLY A 58 7.39 5.21 13.77
N ALA A 59 7.46 5.78 12.56
CA ALA A 59 6.28 6.02 11.73
C ALA A 59 5.58 4.71 11.34
N ILE A 60 6.34 3.67 10.98
CA ILE A 60 5.79 2.34 10.66
C ILE A 60 5.10 1.73 11.89
N ALA A 61 5.73 1.79 13.07
CA ALA A 61 5.17 1.26 14.31
C ALA A 61 3.85 1.96 14.68
N ILE A 62 3.80 3.30 14.58
CA ILE A 62 2.58 4.09 14.84
C ILE A 62 1.47 3.72 13.84
N PHE A 63 1.80 3.68 12.55
CA PHE A 63 0.83 3.33 11.50
C PHE A 63 0.29 1.91 11.67
N GLY A 64 1.19 0.92 11.81
CA GLY A 64 0.83 -0.48 12.00
C GLY A 64 0.00 -0.70 13.26
N SER A 65 0.34 -0.05 14.38
CA SER A 65 -0.43 -0.13 15.63
C SER A 65 -1.85 0.38 15.44
N LYS A 66 -2.05 1.54 14.79
CA LYS A 66 -3.39 2.04 14.44
C LYS A 66 -4.16 1.04 13.58
N LYS A 67 -3.48 0.41 12.61
CA LYS A 67 -4.08 -0.53 11.67
C LYS A 67 -4.47 -1.88 12.30
N ILE A 68 -3.80 -2.28 13.38
CA ILE A 68 -4.17 -3.48 14.15
C ILE A 68 -5.54 -3.32 14.81
N PHE A 69 -5.89 -2.13 15.30
CA PHE A 69 -7.21 -1.87 15.90
C PHE A 69 -8.30 -1.51 14.88
N ASP A 70 -7.93 -1.31 13.62
CA ASP A 70 -8.85 -1.00 12.53
C ASP A 70 -9.72 -2.23 12.18
N ARG A 71 -11.05 -2.06 12.21
CA ARG A 71 -12.03 -3.10 11.87
C ARG A 71 -12.55 -2.98 10.44
N THR A 72 -12.12 -1.95 9.69
CA THR A 72 -12.48 -1.81 8.30
C THR A 72 -11.84 -2.92 7.46
N PRO A 73 -12.57 -3.50 6.49
CA PRO A 73 -11.98 -4.41 5.52
C PRO A 73 -10.81 -3.74 4.80
N GLY A 74 -9.73 -4.49 4.59
CA GLY A 74 -8.51 -3.97 3.95
C GLY A 74 -8.71 -3.71 2.46
N LEU A 75 -9.49 -4.55 1.78
CA LEU A 75 -9.91 -4.37 0.40
C LEU A 75 -11.39 -4.76 0.28
N ILE A 76 -12.16 -3.98 -0.47
CA ILE A 76 -13.54 -4.32 -0.85
C ILE A 76 -13.61 -4.27 -2.37
N VAL A 77 -14.16 -5.33 -2.97
CA VAL A 77 -14.43 -5.42 -4.40
C VAL A 77 -15.91 -5.73 -4.57
N ASP A 78 -16.64 -4.82 -5.19
CA ASP A 78 -18.09 -4.93 -5.38
C ASP A 78 -18.53 -4.44 -6.77
N ASP A 79 -19.82 -4.22 -6.95
CA ASP A 79 -20.42 -3.73 -8.19
C ASP A 79 -20.03 -2.28 -8.54
N LYS A 80 -19.56 -1.49 -7.56
CA LYS A 80 -19.14 -0.10 -7.79
C LYS A 80 -17.68 -0.01 -8.20
N GLY A 81 -16.82 -0.85 -7.61
CA GLY A 81 -15.39 -0.77 -7.87
C GLY A 81 -14.52 -1.49 -6.85
N ILE A 82 -13.31 -0.94 -6.68
CA ILE A 82 -12.31 -1.40 -5.72
C ILE A 82 -12.15 -0.32 -4.65
N THR A 83 -12.33 -0.66 -3.39
CA THR A 83 -12.00 0.23 -2.26
C THR A 83 -10.78 -0.31 -1.53
N ASP A 84 -9.65 0.40 -1.62
CA ASP A 84 -8.41 0.07 -0.92
C ASP A 84 -8.27 0.83 0.39
N ASN A 85 -8.26 0.10 1.50
CA ASN A 85 -7.92 0.58 2.84
C ASN A 85 -6.63 -0.04 3.36
N SER A 86 -5.91 -0.84 2.57
CA SER A 86 -4.78 -1.65 3.02
C SER A 86 -3.50 -0.84 3.27
N SER A 87 -3.40 0.35 2.66
CA SER A 87 -2.20 1.18 2.67
C SER A 87 -2.41 2.54 3.37
N GLY A 88 -1.30 3.20 3.73
CA GLY A 88 -1.32 4.58 4.25
C GLY A 88 -1.71 5.65 3.22
N VAL A 89 -1.86 5.26 1.94
CA VAL A 89 -2.16 6.15 0.81
C VAL A 89 -3.53 5.82 0.20
N CYS A 90 -4.42 5.22 1.00
CA CYS A 90 -5.80 4.93 0.60
C CYS A 90 -6.51 6.19 0.06
N VAL A 91 -7.16 6.05 -1.10
CA VAL A 91 -7.93 7.11 -1.79
C VAL A 91 -9.44 6.84 -1.80
N GLY A 92 -9.88 5.75 -1.18
CA GLY A 92 -11.27 5.31 -1.17
C GLY A 92 -11.63 4.49 -2.42
N LEU A 93 -12.88 4.62 -2.86
CA LEU A 93 -13.43 3.90 -4.00
C LEU A 93 -12.76 4.32 -5.31
N ILE A 94 -12.31 3.32 -6.06
CA ILE A 94 -11.85 3.38 -7.44
C ILE A 94 -12.94 2.72 -8.30
N GLU A 95 -13.71 3.54 -9.02
CA GLU A 95 -14.86 3.07 -9.79
C GLU A 95 -14.44 2.23 -10.99
N TRP A 96 -15.20 1.19 -11.34
CA TRP A 96 -14.88 0.36 -12.52
C TRP A 96 -14.79 1.17 -13.82
N ASN A 97 -15.59 2.23 -13.96
CA ASN A 97 -15.58 3.12 -15.13
C ASN A 97 -14.29 3.94 -15.24
N ASP A 98 -13.60 4.18 -14.14
CA ASP A 98 -12.35 4.93 -14.16
C ASP A 98 -11.15 4.06 -14.51
N ILE A 99 -11.25 2.73 -14.37
CA ILE A 99 -10.14 1.80 -14.54
C ILE A 99 -9.93 1.48 -16.02
N ALA A 100 -8.76 1.86 -16.53
CA ALA A 100 -8.31 1.56 -17.88
C ALA A 100 -7.75 0.13 -17.99
N GLY A 101 -7.03 -0.31 -16.97
CA GLY A 101 -6.40 -1.62 -16.94
C GLY A 101 -5.81 -1.96 -15.57
N VAL A 102 -5.44 -3.22 -15.41
CA VAL A 102 -4.77 -3.74 -14.21
C VAL A 102 -3.48 -4.43 -14.66
N SER A 103 -2.39 -4.22 -13.93
CA SER A 103 -1.09 -4.86 -14.21
C SER A 103 -0.34 -5.12 -12.91
N THR A 104 0.79 -5.82 -12.99
CA THR A 104 1.64 -6.07 -11.81
C THR A 104 3.03 -5.49 -12.03
N SER A 105 3.68 -5.08 -10.93
CA SER A 105 5.06 -4.65 -10.91
C SER A 105 5.72 -5.05 -9.60
N ALA A 106 7.05 -5.11 -9.57
CA ALA A 106 7.82 -5.34 -8.36
C ALA A 106 8.80 -4.19 -8.15
N VAL A 107 8.79 -3.62 -6.94
CA VAL A 107 9.78 -2.63 -6.51
C VAL A 107 10.51 -3.22 -5.31
N MET A 108 11.81 -3.46 -5.48
CA MET A 108 12.62 -4.24 -4.53
C MET A 108 12.00 -5.63 -4.30
N SER A 109 11.70 -5.99 -3.05
CA SER A 109 11.06 -7.26 -2.69
C SER A 109 9.53 -7.20 -2.67
N THR A 110 8.91 -6.02 -2.85
CA THR A 110 7.46 -5.87 -2.75
C THR A 110 6.81 -5.92 -4.12
N LYS A 111 5.80 -6.78 -4.26
CA LYS A 111 4.94 -6.87 -5.44
C LYS A 111 3.73 -5.96 -5.29
N PHE A 112 3.39 -5.25 -6.37
CA PHE A 112 2.30 -4.30 -6.44
C PHE A 112 1.36 -4.66 -7.58
N LEU A 113 0.07 -4.61 -7.29
CA LEU A 113 -1.01 -4.59 -8.26
C LEU A 113 -1.28 -3.12 -8.60
N LEU A 114 -1.06 -2.78 -9.86
CA LEU A 114 -1.17 -1.43 -10.38
C LEU A 114 -2.54 -1.25 -11.04
N ILE A 115 -3.30 -0.27 -10.58
CA ILE A 115 -4.62 0.06 -11.11
C ILE A 115 -4.47 1.29 -12.02
N HIS A 116 -4.46 1.07 -13.33
CA HIS A 116 -4.36 2.17 -14.31
C HIS A 116 -5.73 2.80 -14.48
N VAL A 117 -5.79 4.13 -14.40
CA VAL A 117 -7.04 4.89 -14.52
C VAL A 117 -6.96 5.91 -15.65
N TYR A 118 -8.09 6.19 -16.30
CA TYR A 118 -8.15 7.16 -17.41
C TYR A 118 -7.83 8.60 -16.96
N ASN A 119 -8.21 8.96 -15.73
CA ASN A 119 -7.95 10.28 -15.17
C ASN A 119 -7.24 10.18 -13.80
N PRO A 120 -5.90 10.08 -13.78
CA PRO A 120 -5.12 10.05 -12.54
C PRO A 120 -5.32 11.27 -11.63
N GLU A 121 -5.55 12.45 -12.22
CA GLU A 121 -5.72 13.71 -11.49
C GLU A 121 -6.99 13.72 -10.62
N LYS A 122 -8.05 13.02 -11.04
CA LYS A 122 -9.27 12.79 -10.23
C LYS A 122 -8.93 12.21 -8.85
N TYR A 123 -7.96 11.30 -8.79
CA TYR A 123 -7.56 10.62 -7.56
C TYR A 123 -6.52 11.42 -6.76
N LEU A 124 -5.60 12.09 -7.44
CA LEU A 124 -4.64 12.99 -6.79
C LEU A 124 -5.34 14.15 -6.07
N ALA A 125 -6.42 14.69 -6.64
CA ALA A 125 -7.19 15.77 -6.04
C ALA A 125 -7.92 15.37 -4.73
N LYS A 126 -8.23 14.07 -4.55
CA LYS A 126 -8.83 13.54 -3.31
C LYS A 126 -7.80 13.40 -2.17
N ALA A 127 -6.51 13.43 -2.49
CA ALA A 127 -5.45 13.18 -1.53
C ALA A 127 -5.02 14.45 -0.80
N ASN A 128 -4.77 14.35 0.51
CA ASN A 128 -4.08 15.42 1.24
C ASN A 128 -2.63 15.58 0.74
N LYS A 129 -1.96 16.68 1.11
CA LYS A 129 -0.60 17.03 0.60
C LYS A 129 0.41 15.87 0.72
N ASN A 130 0.38 15.12 1.83
CA ASN A 130 1.30 14.02 2.07
C ASN A 130 1.00 12.82 1.16
N LYS A 131 -0.27 12.40 1.11
CA LYS A 131 -0.72 11.30 0.23
C LYS A 131 -0.48 11.65 -1.24
N ALA A 132 -0.79 12.88 -1.65
CA ALA A 132 -0.59 13.37 -3.01
C ALA A 132 0.89 13.33 -3.42
N ARG A 133 1.82 13.64 -2.51
CA ARG A 133 3.26 13.53 -2.78
C ARG A 133 3.68 12.10 -3.06
N ILE A 134 3.16 11.13 -2.29
CA ILE A 134 3.45 9.70 -2.49
C ILE A 134 2.82 9.21 -3.81
N MET A 135 1.56 9.56 -4.07
CA MET A 135 0.88 9.20 -5.33
C MET A 135 1.59 9.77 -6.57
N LYS A 136 2.13 11.00 -6.49
CA LYS A 136 2.96 11.57 -7.57
C LYS A 136 4.28 10.82 -7.75
N ALA A 137 4.87 10.31 -6.67
CA ALA A 137 6.05 9.44 -6.76
C ALA A 137 5.69 8.11 -7.43
N ASN A 138 4.56 7.49 -7.06
CA ASN A 138 4.04 6.28 -7.69
C ASN A 138 3.80 6.50 -9.20
N MET A 139 3.20 7.62 -9.59
CA MET A 139 3.03 7.99 -11.00
C MET A 139 4.37 7.96 -11.78
N LYS A 140 5.43 8.53 -11.21
CA LYS A 140 6.75 8.55 -11.84
C LYS A 140 7.44 7.18 -11.88
N MET A 141 7.22 6.37 -10.85
CA MET A 141 7.92 5.08 -10.69
C MET A 141 7.24 3.93 -11.43
N VAL A 142 5.90 3.87 -11.39
CA VAL A 142 5.11 2.72 -11.85
C VAL A 142 3.95 3.10 -12.78
N GLY A 143 3.85 4.37 -13.18
CA GLY A 143 2.92 4.84 -14.22
C GLY A 143 1.47 5.06 -13.76
N THR A 144 1.15 4.83 -12.48
CA THR A 144 -0.19 5.06 -11.90
C THR A 144 -0.07 5.60 -10.47
N PRO A 145 -1.02 6.43 -9.97
CA PRO A 145 -0.98 6.84 -8.57
C PRO A 145 -1.54 5.75 -7.64
N LEU A 146 -2.16 4.72 -8.20
CA LEU A 146 -2.96 3.71 -7.50
C LEU A 146 -2.25 2.35 -7.56
N SER A 147 -1.70 1.94 -6.43
CA SER A 147 -0.99 0.68 -6.26
C SER A 147 -1.46 -0.03 -5.00
N ILE A 148 -1.77 -1.31 -5.10
CA ILE A 148 -2.23 -2.15 -3.99
C ILE A 148 -1.19 -3.25 -3.76
N SER A 149 -0.88 -3.58 -2.50
CA SER A 149 0.00 -4.69 -2.14
C SER A 149 -0.71 -5.63 -1.17
N SER A 150 -0.28 -6.89 -1.09
CA SER A 150 -0.85 -7.86 -0.15
C SER A 150 -0.18 -7.86 1.24
N ASN A 151 0.71 -6.89 1.51
CA ASN A 151 1.53 -6.85 2.73
C ASN A 151 0.70 -6.72 4.02
N THR A 152 -0.45 -6.07 3.97
CA THR A 152 -1.35 -5.89 5.12
C THR A 152 -2.66 -6.66 4.97
N LEU A 153 -2.90 -7.29 3.81
CA LEU A 153 -4.13 -8.04 3.51
C LEU A 153 -4.04 -9.49 3.97
N GLN A 154 -5.19 -10.08 4.32
CA GLN A 154 -5.33 -11.51 4.63
C GLN A 154 -5.50 -12.35 3.36
N CYS A 155 -4.61 -12.13 2.40
CA CYS A 155 -4.42 -12.95 1.21
C CYS A 155 -2.96 -12.85 0.77
N ASP A 156 -2.53 -13.71 -0.15
CA ASP A 156 -1.26 -13.53 -0.83
C ASP A 156 -1.39 -12.62 -2.07
N PHE A 157 -0.26 -12.34 -2.72
CA PHE A 157 -0.25 -11.47 -3.90
C PHE A 157 -0.90 -12.11 -5.12
N ALA A 158 -0.82 -13.43 -5.27
CA ALA A 158 -1.41 -14.15 -6.40
C ALA A 158 -2.94 -14.16 -6.28
N GLU A 159 -3.47 -14.43 -5.08
CA GLU A 159 -4.88 -14.33 -4.74
C GLU A 159 -5.42 -12.92 -4.98
N LEU A 160 -4.72 -11.89 -4.49
CA LEU A 160 -5.07 -10.49 -4.74
C LEU A 160 -5.17 -10.18 -6.24
N THR A 161 -4.14 -10.56 -7.00
CA THR A 161 -4.08 -10.30 -8.44
C THR A 161 -5.19 -11.02 -9.18
N LYS A 162 -5.40 -12.31 -8.89
CA LYS A 162 -6.46 -13.12 -9.49
C LYS A 162 -7.83 -12.50 -9.25
N LEU A 163 -8.15 -12.20 -7.99
CA LEU A 163 -9.44 -11.66 -7.58
C LEU A 163 -9.75 -10.34 -8.28
N VAL A 164 -8.81 -9.39 -8.29
CA VAL A 164 -9.03 -8.08 -8.89
C VAL A 164 -9.10 -8.14 -10.42
N THR A 165 -8.27 -8.96 -11.06
CA THR A 165 -8.29 -9.13 -12.52
C THR A 165 -9.60 -9.77 -12.98
N GLU A 166 -10.05 -10.86 -12.33
CA GLU A 166 -11.33 -11.51 -12.66
C GLU A 166 -12.52 -10.55 -12.45
N ALA A 167 -12.49 -9.75 -11.39
CA ALA A 167 -13.50 -8.72 -11.12
C ALA A 167 -13.55 -7.65 -12.22
N PHE A 168 -12.38 -7.20 -12.68
CA PHE A 168 -12.25 -6.20 -13.73
C PHE A 168 -12.73 -6.73 -15.09
N GLU A 169 -12.31 -7.94 -15.46
CA GLU A 169 -12.72 -8.59 -16.71
C GLU A 169 -14.22 -8.85 -16.75
N GLY A 170 -14.80 -9.36 -15.65
CA GLY A 170 -16.24 -9.57 -15.52
C GLY A 170 -17.04 -8.27 -15.73
N ASN A 171 -16.58 -7.14 -15.18
CA ASN A 171 -17.22 -5.84 -15.35
C ASN A 171 -17.04 -5.25 -16.77
N LYS A 172 -15.95 -5.57 -17.47
CA LYS A 172 -15.79 -5.19 -18.87
C LYS A 172 -16.73 -5.99 -19.79
N ASN A 173 -16.82 -7.30 -19.58
CA ASN A 173 -17.63 -8.18 -20.42
C ASN A 173 -19.14 -7.90 -20.31
N VAL A 174 -19.63 -7.53 -19.13
CA VAL A 174 -21.03 -7.09 -18.93
C VAL A 174 -21.36 -5.80 -19.70
N LYS A 175 -20.37 -4.94 -19.97
CA LYS A 175 -20.57 -3.69 -20.74
C LYS A 175 -20.43 -3.90 -22.26
N VAL A 176 -19.95 -5.06 -22.70
CA VAL A 176 -19.63 -5.37 -24.11
C VAL A 176 -20.60 -6.40 -24.70
N THR A 177 -21.63 -6.87 -23.98
CA THR A 177 -22.69 -7.69 -24.61
C THR A 177 -23.32 -6.91 -25.77
N PRO A 178 -23.17 -7.37 -27.03
CA PRO A 178 -23.86 -6.75 -28.14
C PRO A 178 -25.35 -7.00 -27.93
N PHE A 179 -26.17 -5.99 -28.25
CA PHE A 179 -27.58 -6.23 -28.54
C PHE A 179 -27.63 -7.26 -29.67
N VAL A 180 -27.87 -8.53 -29.34
CA VAL A 180 -28.28 -9.52 -30.31
C VAL A 180 -29.73 -9.19 -30.62
N ASN A 181 -29.94 -8.55 -31.77
CA ASN A 181 -31.27 -8.42 -32.35
C ASN A 181 -31.77 -9.83 -32.72
N SER A 182 -32.83 -10.27 -32.06
CA SER A 182 -33.72 -11.34 -32.53
C SER A 182 -35.16 -10.91 -32.30
#